data_AF-A0A954P931-F1
#
_entry.id   AF-A0A954P931-F1
#
_cell.length_a   1.000
_cell.length_b   1.000
_cell.length_c   1.000
_cell.angle_alpha   90.00
_cell.angle_beta   90.00
_cell.angle_gamma   90.00
#
_symmetry.space_group_name_H-M   'P 1'
#
loop_
_entity.id
_entity.type
_entity.pdbx_description
1 polymer ?
#
loop_
_entity_poly.entity_id
_entity_poly.type
_entity_poly.pdbx_seq_one_letter_code
_entity_poly.pdbx_strand_id
1 'polypeptide(L)'
;MDPQATWDVLLQAWSKRNWNEVAELSESLLDWLAKGGFPPETNYPKELGVDWDSAVALAACGFAWCRSRNVLENEHGIPADVPFSLACTKCLDDGPKSFDDATQTGWSQIEYYPAGKAERFIGLCPACSQRASKP
;
A
#
# COMPACT_ATOMS: atom_id res chain seq x y z
N MET A 1 -8.60 -17.54 15.51
CA MET A 1 -7.57 -16.75 14.82
C MET A 1 -6.78 -16.02 15.87
N ASP A 2 -5.48 -15.84 15.69
CA ASP A 2 -4.70 -14.92 16.51
C ASP A 2 -4.71 -13.54 15.84
N PRO A 3 -5.50 -12.56 16.34
CA PRO A 3 -5.64 -11.27 15.68
C PRO A 3 -4.32 -10.49 15.65
N GLN A 4 -3.46 -10.64 16.66
CA GLN A 4 -2.18 -9.95 16.71
C GLN A 4 -1.22 -10.50 15.65
N ALA A 5 -1.10 -11.83 15.58
CA ALA A 5 -0.25 -12.44 14.56
C ALA A 5 -0.75 -12.10 13.13
N THR A 6 -2.06 -12.13 12.90
CA THR A 6 -2.64 -11.76 11.60
C THR A 6 -2.38 -10.29 11.25
N TRP A 7 -2.49 -9.39 12.24
CA TRP A 7 -2.19 -7.97 12.07
C TRP A 7 -0.71 -7.73 11.72
N ASP A 8 0.22 -8.37 12.42
CA ASP A 8 1.66 -8.22 12.15
C ASP A 8 2.03 -8.71 10.74
N VAL A 9 1.43 -9.81 10.28
CA VAL A 9 1.63 -10.31 8.92
C VAL A 9 0.99 -9.36 7.90
N LEU A 10 -0.19 -8.81 8.18
CA LEU A 10 -0.85 -7.82 7.32
C LEU A 10 0.05 -6.59 7.10
N LEU A 11 0.65 -6.06 8.17
CA LEU A 11 1.57 -4.91 8.07
C LEU A 11 2.82 -5.24 7.24
N GLN A 12 3.35 -6.46 7.36
CA GLN A 12 4.47 -6.93 6.55
C GLN A 12 4.08 -7.10 5.08
N ALA A 13 2.92 -7.71 4.81
CA ALA A 13 2.39 -7.89 3.46
C ALA A 13 2.18 -6.53 2.77
N TRP A 14 1.64 -5.54 3.50
CA TRP A 14 1.49 -4.17 3.02
C TRP A 14 2.85 -3.55 2.65
N SER A 15 3.83 -3.63 3.54
CA SER A 15 5.19 -3.11 3.31
C SER A 15 5.85 -3.75 2.08
N LYS A 16 5.66 -5.06 1.91
CA LYS A 16 6.17 -5.84 0.78
C LYS A 16 5.32 -5.74 -0.49
N ARG A 17 4.18 -5.03 -0.45
CA ARG A 17 3.21 -4.93 -1.55
C ARG A 17 2.67 -6.29 -2.00
N ASN A 18 2.55 -7.25 -1.09
CA ASN A 18 1.91 -8.53 -1.37
C ASN A 18 0.38 -8.38 -1.33
N TRP A 19 -0.20 -7.85 -2.40
CA TRP A 19 -1.60 -7.41 -2.41
C TRP A 19 -2.60 -8.54 -2.19
N ASN A 20 -2.31 -9.75 -2.65
CA ASN A 20 -3.16 -10.92 -2.39
C ASN A 20 -3.24 -11.22 -0.89
N GLU A 21 -2.08 -11.25 -0.23
CA GLU A 21 -2.00 -11.50 1.22
C GLU A 21 -2.60 -10.34 2.02
N VAL A 22 -2.42 -9.09 1.58
CA VAL A 22 -3.11 -7.93 2.17
C VAL A 22 -4.62 -8.10 2.10
N ALA A 23 -5.17 -8.50 0.95
CA ALA A 23 -6.61 -8.68 0.78
C ALA A 23 -7.15 -9.77 1.70
N GLU A 24 -6.51 -10.95 1.71
CA GLU A 24 -6.91 -12.10 2.51
C GLU A 24 -6.87 -11.80 4.02
N LEU A 25 -5.74 -11.27 4.51
CA LEU A 25 -5.58 -10.99 5.94
C LEU A 25 -6.49 -9.87 6.42
N SER A 26 -6.71 -8.84 5.59
CA SER A 26 -7.63 -7.75 5.93
C SER A 26 -9.08 -8.25 6.03
N GLU A 27 -9.53 -9.07 5.07
CA GLU A 27 -10.86 -9.69 5.08
C GLU A 27 -11.04 -10.57 6.31
N SER A 28 -10.05 -11.41 6.60
CA SER A 28 -10.02 -12.31 7.76
C SER A 28 -10.16 -11.53 9.09
N LEU A 29 -9.41 -10.44 9.26
CA LEU A 29 -9.52 -9.58 10.45
C LEU A 29 -10.86 -8.85 10.54
N LEU A 30 -11.38 -8.33 9.42
CA LEU A 30 -12.70 -7.69 9.39
C LEU A 30 -13.80 -8.66 9.84
N ASP A 31 -13.78 -9.89 9.31
CA ASP A 31 -14.72 -10.95 9.67
C ASP A 31 -14.62 -11.34 11.15
N TRP A 32 -13.40 -11.39 11.69
CA TRP A 32 -13.17 -11.66 13.11
C TRP A 32 -13.75 -10.56 14.00
N LEU A 33 -13.47 -9.30 13.68
CA LEU A 33 -13.95 -8.14 14.44
C LEU A 33 -15.47 -8.01 14.35
N ALA A 34 -16.06 -8.27 13.18
CA ALA A 34 -17.52 -8.26 12.99
C ALA A 34 -18.25 -9.30 13.85
N LYS A 35 -17.58 -10.40 14.22
CA LYS A 35 -18.11 -11.44 15.13
C LYS A 35 -17.90 -11.12 16.62
N GLY A 36 -17.40 -9.93 16.95
CA GLY A 36 -17.10 -9.52 18.33
C GLY A 36 -15.79 -10.11 18.87
N GLY A 37 -14.87 -10.50 17.98
CA GLY A 37 -13.53 -10.94 18.37
C GLY A 37 -12.70 -9.80 18.96
N PHE A 38 -11.73 -10.13 19.82
CA PHE A 38 -10.81 -9.14 20.39
C PHE A 38 -9.90 -8.56 19.27
N PRO A 39 -9.62 -7.25 19.29
CA PRO A 39 -8.76 -6.59 18.31
C PRO A 39 -7.26 -6.84 18.56
N PRO A 40 -6.41 -6.68 17.54
CA PRO A 40 -4.97 -6.58 17.72
C PRO A 40 -4.59 -5.25 18.37
N GLU A 41 -3.43 -5.19 19.00
CA GLU A 41 -2.83 -3.93 19.48
C GLU A 41 -2.34 -3.11 18.29
N THR A 42 -2.85 -1.89 18.15
CA THR A 42 -2.61 -1.04 16.96
C THR A 42 -1.63 0.10 17.21
N ASN A 43 -1.36 0.42 18.48
CA ASN A 43 -0.65 1.64 18.85
C ASN A 43 0.58 1.40 19.75
N TYR A 44 1.26 0.27 19.60
CA TYR A 44 2.47 -0.03 20.38
C TYR A 44 3.56 1.05 20.18
N PRO A 45 4.22 1.55 21.26
CA PRO A 45 4.17 1.07 22.66
C PRO A 45 3.13 1.76 23.55
N LYS A 46 2.19 2.54 23.00
CA LYS A 46 1.16 3.24 23.78
C LYS A 46 -0.13 2.43 23.84
N GLU A 47 -0.45 1.95 25.02
CA GLU A 47 -1.73 1.30 25.30
C GLU A 47 -2.86 2.34 25.36
N LEU A 48 -3.78 2.30 24.40
CA LEU A 48 -4.98 3.16 24.37
C LEU A 48 -6.27 2.40 24.65
N GLY A 49 -6.20 1.07 24.77
CA GLY A 49 -7.31 0.22 25.15
C GLY A 49 -8.08 -0.37 23.97
N VAL A 50 -8.86 -1.41 24.29
CA VAL A 50 -9.53 -2.28 23.31
C VAL A 50 -10.48 -1.55 22.35
N ASP A 51 -11.16 -0.50 22.80
CA ASP A 51 -12.08 0.27 21.95
C ASP A 51 -11.32 1.06 20.88
N TRP A 52 -10.19 1.64 21.25
CA TRP A 52 -9.30 2.34 20.32
C TRP A 52 -8.71 1.36 19.30
N ASP A 53 -8.18 0.24 19.79
CA ASP A 53 -7.57 -0.79 18.96
C ASP A 53 -8.57 -1.39 17.96
N SER A 54 -9.80 -1.65 18.40
CA SER A 54 -10.89 -2.11 17.52
C SER A 54 -11.21 -1.08 16.43
N ALA A 55 -11.36 0.19 16.79
CA ALA A 55 -11.65 1.24 15.83
C ALA A 55 -10.53 1.40 14.78
N VAL A 56 -9.27 1.39 15.21
CA VAL A 56 -8.12 1.48 14.30
C VAL A 56 -8.01 0.24 13.43
N ALA A 57 -8.14 -0.95 14.00
CA ALA A 57 -8.04 -2.20 13.25
C ALA A 57 -9.13 -2.30 12.18
N LEU A 58 -10.38 -1.94 12.51
CA LEU A 58 -11.49 -1.89 11.55
C LEU A 58 -11.20 -0.92 10.40
N ALA A 59 -10.81 0.32 10.72
CA ALA A 59 -10.52 1.34 9.72
C ALA A 59 -9.34 0.95 8.81
N ALA A 60 -8.25 0.44 9.42
CA ALA A 60 -7.05 0.04 8.70
C ALA A 60 -7.30 -1.18 7.80
N CYS A 61 -7.96 -2.23 8.31
CA CYS A 61 -8.27 -3.42 7.52
C CYS A 61 -9.25 -3.09 6.39
N GLY A 62 -10.28 -2.25 6.64
CA GLY A 62 -11.20 -1.80 5.61
C GLY A 62 -10.49 -1.04 4.48
N PHE A 63 -9.60 -0.11 4.85
CA PHE A 63 -8.77 0.60 3.88
C PHE A 63 -7.84 -0.34 3.11
N ALA A 64 -7.14 -1.24 3.80
CA ALA A 64 -6.18 -2.16 3.19
C ALA A 64 -6.86 -3.17 2.25
N TRP A 65 -8.02 -3.69 2.61
CA TRP A 65 -8.84 -4.55 1.76
C TRP A 65 -9.29 -3.82 0.51
N CYS A 66 -9.90 -2.64 0.64
CA CYS A 66 -10.34 -1.85 -0.52
C CYS A 66 -9.15 -1.50 -1.44
N ARG A 67 -8.04 -1.06 -0.85
CA ARG A 67 -6.83 -0.70 -1.60
C ARG A 67 -6.24 -1.88 -2.36
N SER A 68 -6.08 -3.02 -1.71
CA SER A 68 -5.50 -4.22 -2.33
C SER A 68 -6.37 -4.73 -3.47
N ARG A 69 -7.71 -4.71 -3.33
CA ARG A 69 -8.62 -5.03 -4.43
C ARG A 69 -8.50 -4.08 -5.60
N ASN A 70 -8.49 -2.77 -5.37
CA ASN A 70 -8.28 -1.78 -6.43
C ASN A 70 -6.95 -1.99 -7.19
N VAL A 71 -5.90 -2.46 -6.50
CA VAL A 71 -4.64 -2.84 -7.14
C VAL A 71 -4.81 -4.12 -7.97
N LEU A 72 -5.37 -5.18 -7.37
CA LEU A 72 -5.48 -6.50 -8.00
C LEU A 72 -6.44 -6.53 -9.20
N GLU A 73 -7.49 -5.71 -9.17
CA GLU A 73 -8.51 -5.63 -10.23
C GLU A 73 -8.08 -4.70 -11.37
N ASN A 74 -7.05 -3.86 -11.16
CA ASN A 74 -6.51 -2.99 -12.19
C ASN A 74 -5.45 -3.73 -13.03
N GLU A 75 -5.56 -3.64 -14.36
CA GLU A 75 -4.67 -4.31 -15.31
C GLU A 75 -3.18 -4.03 -15.08
N HIS A 76 -2.84 -2.83 -14.60
CA HIS A 76 -1.47 -2.40 -14.38
C HIS A 76 -1.06 -2.40 -12.90
N GLY A 77 -1.93 -2.86 -12.00
CA GLY A 77 -1.68 -2.76 -10.56
C GLY A 77 -1.68 -1.32 -10.05
N ILE A 78 -2.35 -0.40 -10.76
CA ILE A 78 -2.40 1.03 -10.46
C ILE A 78 -3.80 1.40 -9.95
N PRO A 79 -3.94 1.78 -8.67
CA PRO A 79 -5.24 2.18 -8.17
C PRO A 79 -5.75 3.46 -8.87
N ALA A 80 -6.99 3.43 -9.35
CA ALA A 80 -7.61 4.54 -10.08
C ALA A 80 -7.81 5.82 -9.24
N ASP A 81 -7.88 5.68 -7.91
CA ASP A 81 -8.10 6.76 -6.95
C ASP A 81 -6.79 7.35 -6.39
N VAL A 82 -5.62 6.91 -6.89
CA VAL A 82 -4.31 7.47 -6.49
C VAL A 82 -3.79 8.38 -7.59
N PRO A 83 -3.56 9.67 -7.29
CA PRO A 83 -2.90 10.57 -8.23
C PRO A 83 -1.54 10.00 -8.64
N PHE A 84 -1.30 9.96 -9.95
CA PHE A 84 -0.04 9.49 -10.49
C PHE A 84 1.09 10.48 -10.17
N SER A 85 2.17 9.98 -9.57
CA SER A 85 3.35 10.78 -9.23
C SER A 85 4.60 9.90 -9.26
N LEU A 86 5.56 10.28 -10.09
CA LEU A 86 6.81 9.55 -10.34
C LEU A 86 7.84 10.56 -10.81
N ALA A 87 8.99 10.68 -10.14
CA ALA A 87 10.03 11.62 -10.50
C ALA A 87 11.44 11.01 -10.34
N CYS A 88 12.39 11.41 -11.19
CA CYS A 88 13.77 10.96 -11.07
C CYS A 88 14.60 11.97 -10.26
N THR A 89 14.96 11.60 -9.02
CA THR A 89 15.76 12.46 -8.15
C THR A 89 17.20 12.67 -8.64
N LYS A 90 17.72 11.78 -9.49
CA LYS A 90 19.08 11.90 -10.06
C LYS A 90 19.14 12.88 -11.22
N CYS A 91 18.16 12.82 -12.12
CA CYS A 91 18.10 13.68 -13.31
C CYS A 91 17.32 14.97 -13.07
N LEU A 92 16.65 15.10 -11.92
CA LEU A 92 15.71 16.19 -11.63
C LEU A 92 14.62 16.28 -12.71
N ASP A 93 14.21 15.11 -13.20
CA ASP A 93 13.08 14.98 -14.10
C ASP A 93 11.82 14.95 -13.24
N ASP A 94 10.98 15.97 -13.39
CA ASP A 94 9.68 16.09 -12.72
C ASP A 94 8.74 14.93 -13.06
N GLY A 95 9.05 14.21 -14.14
CA GLY A 95 8.46 12.96 -14.52
C GLY A 95 7.08 13.08 -15.19
N PRO A 96 6.50 11.93 -15.55
CA PRO A 96 5.31 11.87 -16.38
C PRO A 96 4.03 12.17 -15.59
N LYS A 97 3.00 12.66 -16.28
CA LYS A 97 1.73 13.08 -15.67
C LYS A 97 0.73 11.93 -15.47
N SER A 98 0.97 10.79 -16.10
CA SER A 98 0.15 9.59 -16.02
C SER A 98 0.97 8.35 -16.31
N PHE A 99 0.39 7.16 -16.07
CA PHE A 99 1.01 5.89 -16.45
C PHE A 99 1.23 5.76 -17.96
N ASP A 100 0.25 6.18 -18.76
CA ASP A 100 0.35 6.14 -20.23
C ASP A 100 1.47 7.06 -20.73
N ASP A 101 1.57 8.27 -20.18
CA ASP A 101 2.65 9.20 -20.48
C ASP A 101 4.01 8.63 -20.06
N ALA A 102 4.07 7.97 -18.90
CA ALA A 102 5.27 7.32 -18.40
C ALA A 102 5.77 6.23 -19.35
N THR A 103 4.88 5.34 -19.78
CA THR A 103 5.24 4.27 -20.72
C THR A 103 5.62 4.80 -22.09
N GLN A 104 4.93 5.82 -22.60
CA GLN A 104 5.26 6.48 -23.87
C GLN A 104 6.61 7.20 -23.84
N THR A 105 6.98 7.77 -22.70
CA THR A 105 8.27 8.46 -22.50
C THR A 105 9.41 7.51 -22.10
N GLY A 106 9.14 6.21 -22.02
CA GLY A 106 10.16 5.16 -21.83
C GLY A 106 10.44 4.78 -20.37
N TRP A 107 9.64 5.26 -19.43
CA TRP A 107 9.67 4.73 -18.06
C TRP A 107 9.23 3.27 -18.04
N SER A 108 9.88 2.47 -17.21
CA SER A 108 9.63 1.03 -17.11
C SER A 108 9.64 0.54 -15.66
N GLN A 109 9.18 -0.70 -15.43
CA GLN A 109 9.09 -1.30 -14.08
C GLN A 109 8.34 -0.40 -13.08
N ILE A 110 7.27 0.22 -13.56
CA ILE A 110 6.45 1.14 -12.75
C ILE A 110 5.61 0.31 -11.78
N GLU A 111 5.71 0.61 -10.49
CA GLU A 111 4.93 -0.05 -9.44
C GLU A 111 4.30 1.00 -8.51
N TYR A 112 3.07 0.74 -8.08
CA TYR A 112 2.45 1.48 -6.97
C TYR A 112 3.22 1.22 -5.67
N TYR A 113 3.63 2.29 -4.98
CA TYR A 113 4.45 2.24 -3.78
C TYR A 113 3.89 3.17 -2.68
N PRO A 114 2.92 2.72 -1.86
CA PRO A 114 2.27 3.58 -0.86
C PRO A 114 3.18 3.97 0.30
N ALA A 115 4.25 3.22 0.55
CA ALA A 115 5.26 3.56 1.55
C ALA A 115 6.17 4.73 1.12
N GLY A 116 6.03 5.21 -0.13
CA GLY A 116 6.71 6.39 -0.62
C GLY A 116 6.29 7.65 0.14
N LYS A 117 7.29 8.39 0.62
CA LYS A 117 7.07 9.63 1.41
C LYS A 117 6.66 10.84 0.56
N ALA A 118 6.95 10.82 -0.73
CA ALA A 118 6.72 11.93 -1.66
C ALA A 118 6.03 11.42 -2.91
N GLU A 119 6.64 10.43 -3.56
CA GLU A 119 6.04 9.76 -4.70
C GLU A 119 5.16 8.58 -4.30
N ARG A 120 4.10 8.36 -5.08
CA ARG A 120 3.18 7.21 -4.94
C ARG A 120 3.58 6.03 -5.82
N PHE A 121 4.51 6.24 -6.75
CA PHE A 121 5.00 5.23 -7.67
C PHE A 121 6.52 5.21 -7.68
N ILE A 122 7.07 4.04 -8.00
CA ILE A 122 8.49 3.84 -8.31
C ILE A 122 8.59 3.33 -9.75
N GLY A 123 9.72 3.56 -10.41
CA GLY A 123 9.95 3.12 -11.79
C GLY A 123 11.38 3.38 -12.23
N LEU A 124 11.82 2.83 -13.36
CA LEU A 124 13.14 3.10 -13.93
C LEU A 124 13.08 4.31 -14.86
N CYS A 125 13.93 5.30 -14.58
CA CYS A 125 14.06 6.50 -15.40
C CYS A 125 14.70 6.16 -16.76
N PRO A 126 14.10 6.58 -17.88
CA PRO A 126 14.64 6.32 -19.22
C PRO A 126 16.01 6.98 -19.45
N ALA A 127 16.28 8.13 -18.83
CA ALA A 127 17.50 8.90 -19.06
C ALA A 127 18.74 8.31 -18.35
N CYS A 128 18.59 7.83 -17.11
CA CYS A 128 19.74 7.40 -16.30
C CYS A 128 19.63 5.97 -15.76
N SER A 129 18.57 5.23 -16.12
CA SER A 129 18.30 3.86 -15.69
C SER A 129 18.31 3.66 -14.16
N GLN A 130 18.17 4.75 -13.40
CA GLN A 130 18.04 4.66 -11.95
C GLN A 130 16.58 4.45 -11.62
N ARG A 131 16.33 3.65 -10.58
CA ARG A 131 15.00 3.59 -10.01
C ARG A 131 14.71 4.95 -9.41
N ALA A 132 13.60 5.56 -9.83
CA ALA A 132 12.86 6.56 -9.08
C ALA A 132 12.39 5.90 -7.79
N SER A 133 13.36 5.68 -6.92
CA SER A 133 13.21 5.41 -5.52
C SER A 133 13.76 6.62 -4.83
N LYS A 134 13.13 7.01 -3.73
CA LYS A 134 13.71 7.97 -2.83
C LYS A 134 15.11 7.52 -2.37
N PRO A 135 16.03 8.43 -2.06
CA PRO A 135 16.84 8.31 -0.85
C PRO A 135 15.96 8.21 0.41
#